data_AF-A0A1H5X281-F1
#
_entry.id   AF-A0A1H5X281-F1
#
_cell.length_a   1.000
_cell.length_b   1.000
_cell.length_c   1.000
_cell.angle_alpha   90.00
_cell.angle_beta   90.00
_cell.angle_gamma   90.00
#
_symmetry.space_group_name_H-M   'P 1'
#
loop_
_entity.id
_entity.type
_entity.pdbx_description
1 polymer ?
#
loop_
_entity_poly.entity_id
_entity_poly.type
_entity_poly.pdbx_seq_one_letter_code
_entity_poly.pdbx_strand_id
1 'polypeptide(L)' 'MTVREMIDQMERRWEELMTLRASPDMYGSESLDGQLAELELWLLRMQRLTAPGVRAA' A
#
# COMPACT_ATOMS: atom_id res chain seq x y z
N MET A 1 18.50 2.31 -3.40
CA MET A 1 17.08 2.00 -3.17
C MET A 1 16.62 1.03 -4.25
N THR A 2 16.28 -0.19 -3.87
CA THR A 2 15.75 -1.24 -4.75
C THR A 2 14.22 -1.20 -4.75
N VAL A 3 13.61 -1.87 -5.73
CA VAL A 3 12.15 -2.03 -5.78
C VAL A 3 11.63 -2.72 -4.51
N ARG A 4 12.37 -3.70 -3.99
CA ARG A 4 12.00 -4.41 -2.76
C ARG A 4 12.02 -3.48 -1.54
N GLU A 5 13.07 -2.68 -1.39
CA GLU A 5 13.17 -1.68 -0.32
C GLU A 5 12.03 -0.66 -0.39
N MET A 6 11.60 -0.28 -1.60
CA MET A 6 10.47 0.63 -1.78
C MET A 6 9.13 -0.03 -1.43
N ILE A 7 8.93 -1.30 -1.78
CA ILE A 7 7.74 -2.07 -1.36
C ILE A 7 7.69 -2.15 0.17
N ASP A 8 8.79 -2.53 0.83
CA ASP A 8 8.85 -2.62 2.29
C ASP A 8 8.53 -1.28 2.97
N GLN A 9 8.97 -0.15 2.39
CA GLN A 9 8.63 1.18 2.89
C GLN A 9 7.13 1.50 2.73
N MET A 10 6.54 1.13 1.60
CA MET A 10 5.12 1.36 1.32
C MET A 10 4.22 0.47 2.19
N GLU A 11 4.64 -0.76 2.51
CA GLU A 11 3.94 -1.63 3.47
C GLU A 11 3.96 -1.03 4.89
N ARG A 12 5.10 -0.50 5.34
CA ARG A 12 5.15 0.24 6.62
C ARG A 12 4.24 1.46 6.61
N ARG A 13 4.23 2.21 5.50
CA ARG A 13 3.35 3.37 5.34
C ARG A 13 1.87 2.97 5.40
N TRP A 14 1.52 1.83 4.82
CA TRP A 14 0.18 1.26 4.92
C TRP A 14 -0.22 0.99 6.36
N GLU A 15 0.65 0.33 7.14
CA GLU A 15 0.41 0.04 8.55
C GLU A 15 0.22 1.33 9.39
N GLU A 16 1.02 2.36 9.12
CA GLU A 16 0.87 3.67 9.76
C GLU A 16 -0.50 4.31 9.46
N LEU A 17 -0.92 4.32 8.19
CA LEU A 17 -2.19 4.91 7.77
C LEU A 17 -3.39 4.12 8.30
N MET A 18 -3.30 2.79 8.35
CA MET A 18 -4.32 1.94 8.95
C MET A 18 -4.47 2.19 10.45
N THR A 19 -3.35 2.39 11.14
CA THR A 19 -3.34 2.78 12.56
C THR A 19 -3.99 4.15 12.76
N LEU A 20 -3.65 5.10 11.89
CA LEU A 20 -4.24 6.44 11.92
C LEU A 20 -5.75 6.39 11.65
N ARG A 21 -6.21 5.55 10.71
CA ARG A 21 -7.63 5.37 10.38
C ARG A 21 -8.46 4.82 11.52
N ALA A 22 -7.84 4.02 12.38
CA ALA A 22 -8.49 3.52 13.60
C ALA A 22 -8.61 4.60 14.69
N SER A 23 -7.92 5.75 14.55
CA SER A 23 -8.06 6.87 15.47
C SER A 23 -9.45 7.52 15.34
N PRO A 24 -10.13 7.84 16.46
CA PRO A 24 -11.41 8.55 16.44
C PRO A 24 -11.37 9.86 15.66
N ASP A 25 -10.24 10.58 15.70
CA ASP A 25 -10.06 11.88 15.03
C ASP A 25 -10.04 11.78 13.50
N MET A 26 -9.75 10.59 12.99
CA MET A 26 -9.58 10.33 11.55
C MET A 26 -10.63 9.35 11.02
N TYR A 27 -11.57 8.93 11.87
CA TYR A 27 -12.66 8.05 11.50
C TYR A 27 -13.55 8.73 10.44
N GLY A 28 -13.72 8.09 9.29
CA GLY A 28 -14.50 8.62 8.17
C GLY A 28 -13.79 9.70 7.35
N SER A 29 -12.46 9.85 7.48
CA SER A 29 -11.68 10.75 6.63
C SER A 29 -11.56 10.23 5.20
N GLU A 30 -12.27 10.83 4.26
CA GLU A 30 -12.21 10.49 2.83
C GLU A 30 -10.80 10.63 2.24
N SER A 31 -10.02 11.61 2.72
CA SER A 31 -8.63 11.81 2.29
C SER A 31 -7.74 10.64 2.72
N LEU A 32 -7.91 10.14 3.94
CA LEU A 32 -7.16 9.00 4.44
C LEU A 32 -7.59 7.70 3.73
N ASP A 33 -8.89 7.52 3.53
CA ASP A 33 -9.43 6.38 2.79
C ASP A 33 -8.94 6.37 1.33
N GLY A 34 -8.84 7.54 0.69
CA GLY A 34 -8.27 7.68 -0.65
C GLY A 34 -6.78 7.31 -0.72
N GLN A 35 -5.99 7.81 0.24
CA GLN A 35 -4.55 7.47 0.33
C GLN A 35 -4.33 5.97 0.53
N LEU A 36 -5.15 5.34 1.37
CA LEU A 36 -5.13 3.89 1.53
C LEU A 36 -5.51 3.21 0.22
N ALA A 37 -6.64 3.54 -0.41
CA ALA A 37 -7.05 2.89 -1.66
C ALA A 37 -5.97 2.97 -2.77
N GLU A 38 -5.29 4.12 -2.92
CA GLU A 38 -4.19 4.27 -3.87
C GLU A 38 -2.99 3.37 -3.53
N LEU A 39 -2.62 3.31 -2.25
CA LEU A 39 -1.50 2.51 -1.76
C LEU A 39 -1.78 1.00 -1.89
N GLU A 40 -3.02 0.57 -1.63
CA GLU A 40 -3.47 -0.82 -1.83
C GLU A 40 -3.33 -1.22 -3.30
N LEU A 41 -3.84 -0.39 -4.21
CA LEU A 41 -3.76 -0.64 -5.65
C LEU A 41 -2.31 -0.70 -6.13
N TRP A 42 -1.45 0.17 -5.60
CA TRP A 42 -0.03 0.15 -5.91
C TRP A 42 0.63 -1.13 -5.42
N LEU A 43 0.41 -1.54 -4.16
CA LEU A 43 0.97 -2.77 -3.58
C LEU A 43 0.52 -4.02 -4.36
N LEU A 44 -0.76 -4.10 -4.73
CA LEU A 44 -1.30 -5.19 -5.55
C LEU A 44 -0.63 -5.28 -6.93
N ARG A 45 -0.37 -4.13 -7.57
CA ARG A 45 0.37 -4.09 -8.84
C ARG A 45 1.80 -4.54 -8.65
N MET A 46 2.46 -4.11 -7.58
CA MET A 46 3.83 -4.50 -7.29
C MET A 46 3.95 -6.00 -7.02
N GLN A 47 3.03 -6.60 -6.26
CA GLN A 47 2.97 -8.04 -6.03
C GLN A 47 2.85 -8.82 -7.34
N ARG A 48 2.04 -8.35 -8.31
CA ARG A 48 1.94 -8.98 -9.63
C ARG A 48 3.24 -8.90 -10.42
N LEU A 49 3.96 -7.78 -10.34
CA LEU A 49 5.22 -7.58 -11.05
C LEU A 49 6.39 -8.35 -10.43
N THR A 50 6.37 -8.55 -9.12
CA THR A 50 7.41 -9.27 -8.38
C THR A 50 7.10 -10.75 -8.17
N ALA A 51 5.88 -11.19 -8.51
CA ALA A 51 5.49 -12.59 -8.45
C ALA A 51 6.37 -13.44 -9.39
N PRO A 52 7.04 -14.48 -8.88
CA PRO A 52 7.83 -15.38 -9.70
C PRO A 52 6.90 -16.22 -10.57
N GLY A 53 6.64 -15.80 -11.81
CA GLY A 53 5.81 -16.57 -12.75
C GLY A 53 5.13 -15.80 -13.87
N VAL A 54 5.13 -14.46 -13.89
CA VAL A 54 4.58 -13.69 -15.01
C VAL A 54 5.60 -13.66 -16.17
N ARG A 55 5.87 -14.83 -16.76
CA ARG A 55 6.31 -14.89 -18.16
C ARG A 55 5.07 -14.61 -19.00
N ALA A 56 5.07 -13.49 -19.71
CA ALA A 56 4.17 -13.30 -20.83
C ALA A 56 4.32 -14.53 -21.73
N ALA A 57 3.24 -15.31 -21.83
CA ALA A 57 3.09 -16.34 -22.86
C ALA A 57 2.91 -15.67 -24.23
#